data_AF-G9WQG0-F1
#
_entry.id   AF-G9WQG0-F1
#
_cell.length_a   1.000
_cell.length_b   1.000
_cell.length_c   1.000
_cell.angle_alpha   90.00
_cell.angle_beta   90.00
_cell.angle_gamma   90.00
#
_symmetry.space_group_name_H-M   'P 1'
#
loop_
_entity.id
_entity.type
_entity.pdbx_description
1 polymer ?
#
loop_
_entity_poly.entity_id
_entity_poly.type
_entity_poly.pdbx_seq_one_letter_code
_entity_poly.pdbx_strand_id
1 'polypeptide(L)'
;MKKFGEKMFSMFLSLLLLFSTVAGTSRVYANESNKVYPITSEIANNFAEMSEIAAKSYDVKDEGIKSAYIELSKNEIENEDFVVHGNKSNLNFEEINVVKMNLDGSEYTAVNISIAGEYSTLSNINLLFNNNNEFIGYTETLIYNNPKTNKFQIDNYQNGILLEHKETSIDFMSNEKIKEGIQGLKEIKNQTYTRSVGSTVACLGALLGINGAVAYIIAGTCTTACSAAPVTGAVCAACIGGICAIGAGDIAGIVACFKS
;
A
#
# COMPACT_ATOMS: atom_id res chain seq x y z
N MET A 1 -21.08 24.22 69.19
CA MET A 1 -20.94 23.97 67.73
C MET A 1 -19.48 24.10 67.34
N LYS A 2 -18.69 23.02 67.42
CA LYS A 2 -17.29 22.95 66.95
C LYS A 2 -16.77 21.51 67.15
N LYS A 3 -17.35 20.54 66.42
CA LYS A 3 -16.87 19.14 66.37
C LYS A 3 -17.54 18.33 65.24
N PHE A 4 -17.71 18.96 64.07
CA PHE A 4 -18.31 18.30 62.89
C PHE A 4 -17.56 18.61 61.58
N GLY A 5 -16.32 19.12 61.67
CA GLY A 5 -15.54 19.58 60.51
C GLY A 5 -14.31 18.75 60.14
N GLU A 6 -13.92 17.75 60.94
CA GLU A 6 -12.64 17.05 60.75
C GLU A 6 -12.75 15.62 60.18
N LYS A 7 -13.95 15.03 60.11
CA LYS A 7 -14.15 13.69 59.52
C LYS A 7 -14.57 13.70 58.04
N MET A 8 -14.95 14.84 57.49
CA MET A 8 -15.36 14.97 56.08
C MET A 8 -14.20 15.29 55.12
N PHE A 9 -13.02 15.65 55.63
CA PHE A 9 -11.86 15.97 54.78
C PHE A 9 -10.93 14.76 54.54
N SER A 10 -11.01 13.73 55.39
CA SER A 10 -10.15 12.53 55.26
C SER A 10 -10.68 11.52 54.22
N MET A 11 -11.96 11.58 53.86
CA MET A 11 -12.57 10.62 52.91
C MET A 11 -12.44 11.03 51.44
N PHE A 12 -12.11 12.29 51.15
CA PHE A 12 -11.89 12.78 49.78
C PHE A 12 -10.42 12.73 49.32
N LEU A 13 -9.47 12.56 50.24
CA LEU A 13 -8.05 12.50 49.91
C LEU A 13 -7.57 11.08 49.54
N SER A 14 -8.34 10.04 49.87
CA SER A 14 -8.04 8.66 49.49
C SER A 14 -8.60 8.24 48.12
N LEU A 15 -9.49 9.02 47.51
CA LEU A 15 -10.05 8.72 46.19
C LEU A 15 -9.28 9.38 45.03
N LEU A 16 -8.41 10.35 45.31
CA LEU A 16 -7.56 11.00 44.29
C LEU A 16 -6.19 10.31 44.08
N LEU A 17 -5.87 9.25 44.83
CA LEU A 17 -4.58 8.54 44.76
C LEU A 17 -4.61 7.23 43.94
N LEU A 18 -5.71 6.92 43.24
CA LEU A 18 -5.83 5.71 42.40
C LEU A 18 -5.63 5.95 40.89
N PHE A 19 -5.27 7.16 40.46
CA PHE A 19 -4.98 7.43 39.03
C PHE A 19 -3.53 7.86 38.75
N SER A 20 -2.61 7.68 39.71
CA SER A 20 -1.18 7.83 39.47
C SER A 20 -0.49 6.47 39.51
N THR A 21 -0.26 5.90 38.32
CA THR A 21 0.91 5.10 37.89
C THR A 21 0.54 3.98 36.91
N VAL A 22 0.07 4.36 35.72
CA VAL A 22 0.63 3.75 34.51
C VAL A 22 1.07 4.90 33.62
N ALA A 23 2.21 5.49 33.99
CA ALA A 23 3.03 6.21 33.03
C ALA A 23 3.64 5.15 32.10
N GLY A 24 2.80 4.58 31.24
CA GLY A 24 3.29 4.02 29.98
C GLY A 24 3.85 5.21 29.24
N THR A 25 5.18 5.28 29.18
CA THR A 25 5.89 6.26 28.38
C THR A 25 5.52 6.01 26.93
N SER A 26 4.43 6.62 26.47
CA SER A 26 4.23 6.90 25.06
C SER A 26 5.37 7.82 24.70
N ARG A 27 6.47 7.25 24.22
CA ARG A 27 7.51 8.02 23.56
C ARG A 27 6.89 8.57 22.29
N VAL A 28 6.27 9.74 22.40
CA VAL A 28 5.90 10.55 21.24
C VAL A 28 7.23 11.08 20.70
N TYR A 29 7.80 10.35 19.75
CA TYR A 29 8.90 10.87 18.96
C TYR A 29 8.36 11.75 17.84
N ALA A 30 8.96 12.93 17.80
CA ALA A 30 9.31 13.74 16.64
C ALA A 30 8.23 14.59 15.95
N ASN A 31 8.45 15.89 16.13
CA ASN A 31 8.13 16.99 15.24
C ASN A 31 8.68 16.75 13.81
N GLU A 32 7.94 16.02 12.99
CA GLU A 32 7.82 16.29 11.55
C GLU A 32 6.39 16.81 11.36
N SER A 33 6.23 17.89 10.59
CA SER A 33 4.96 18.53 10.27
C SER A 33 3.80 17.52 10.25
N ASN A 34 2.84 17.66 11.18
CA ASN A 34 1.57 16.92 11.26
C ASN A 34 0.69 17.20 10.02
N LYS A 35 1.17 16.85 8.83
CA LYS A 35 0.39 16.84 7.61
C LYS A 35 -0.49 15.61 7.69
N VAL A 36 -1.72 15.82 8.11
CA VAL A 36 -2.76 14.80 8.02
C VAL A 36 -3.13 14.69 6.55
N TYR A 37 -2.88 13.54 5.94
CA TYR A 37 -3.42 13.19 4.64
C TYR A 37 -4.76 12.48 4.88
N PRO A 38 -5.90 13.18 4.78
CA PRO A 38 -7.18 12.56 5.06
C PRO A 38 -7.44 11.45 4.05
N ILE A 39 -7.67 10.24 4.54
CA ILE A 39 -8.13 9.13 3.71
C ILE A 39 -9.60 9.41 3.35
N THR A 40 -9.85 9.69 2.07
CA THR A 40 -11.18 9.99 1.53
C THR A 40 -11.99 8.71 1.31
N SER A 41 -13.31 8.84 1.10
CA SER A 41 -14.17 7.70 0.73
C SER A 41 -13.73 7.04 -0.58
N GLU A 42 -13.16 7.80 -1.50
CA GLU A 42 -12.56 7.30 -2.75
C GLU A 42 -11.38 6.36 -2.46
N ILE A 43 -10.46 6.77 -1.59
CA ILE A 43 -9.31 5.94 -1.19
C ILE A 43 -9.78 4.67 -0.47
N ALA A 44 -10.79 4.77 0.38
CA ALA A 44 -11.37 3.61 1.06
C ALA A 44 -12.01 2.62 0.07
N ASN A 45 -12.66 3.11 -0.99
CA ASN A 45 -13.22 2.26 -2.06
C ASN A 45 -12.12 1.58 -2.87
N ASN A 46 -11.08 2.31 -3.28
CA ASN A 46 -9.93 1.73 -3.99
C ASN A 46 -9.29 0.62 -3.15
N PHE A 47 -9.08 0.86 -1.85
CA PHE A 47 -8.56 -0.17 -0.96
C PHE A 47 -9.50 -1.36 -0.78
N ALA A 48 -10.82 -1.17 -0.84
CA ALA A 48 -11.77 -2.27 -0.79
C ALA A 48 -11.65 -3.18 -2.03
N GLU A 49 -11.56 -2.61 -3.23
CA GLU A 49 -11.33 -3.37 -4.47
C GLU A 49 -9.98 -4.11 -4.45
N MET A 50 -8.92 -3.41 -4.02
CA MET A 50 -7.60 -4.01 -3.86
C MET A 50 -7.62 -5.15 -2.85
N SER A 51 -8.34 -4.99 -1.73
CA SER A 51 -8.49 -6.04 -0.72
C SER A 51 -9.25 -7.26 -1.27
N GLU A 52 -10.20 -7.07 -2.17
CA GLU A 52 -10.94 -8.18 -2.79
C GLU A 52 -10.02 -9.00 -3.71
N ILE A 53 -9.26 -8.35 -4.56
CA ILE A 53 -8.29 -9.01 -5.45
C ILE A 53 -7.17 -9.66 -4.63
N ALA A 54 -6.64 -8.97 -3.61
CA ALA A 54 -5.63 -9.52 -2.71
C ALA A 54 -6.12 -10.80 -2.00
N ALA A 55 -7.38 -10.85 -1.57
CA ALA A 55 -7.97 -12.04 -0.95
C ALA A 55 -8.09 -13.24 -1.91
N LYS A 56 -8.12 -12.99 -3.22
CA LYS A 56 -8.14 -14.02 -4.28
C LYS A 56 -6.74 -14.28 -4.85
N SER A 57 -5.71 -13.66 -4.29
CA SER A 57 -4.33 -13.73 -4.75
C SER A 57 -3.46 -14.52 -3.76
N TYR A 58 -2.42 -15.17 -4.27
CA TYR A 58 -1.43 -15.88 -3.47
C TYR A 58 -0.05 -15.82 -4.10
N ASP A 59 0.97 -15.66 -3.25
CA ASP A 59 2.36 -15.70 -3.68
C ASP A 59 2.73 -17.10 -4.19
N VAL A 60 3.37 -17.15 -5.34
CA VAL A 60 3.96 -18.38 -5.86
C VAL A 60 5.26 -18.67 -5.11
N LYS A 61 5.21 -19.67 -4.24
CA LYS A 61 6.36 -20.11 -3.41
C LYS A 61 7.21 -21.19 -4.08
N ASP A 62 6.70 -21.83 -5.14
CA ASP A 62 7.45 -22.84 -5.87
C ASP A 62 8.49 -22.14 -6.77
N GLU A 63 9.77 -22.37 -6.50
CA GLU A 63 10.87 -21.73 -7.21
C GLU A 63 10.95 -22.11 -8.68
N GLY A 64 10.48 -23.32 -9.06
CA GLY A 64 10.45 -23.77 -10.45
C GLY A 64 9.39 -22.99 -11.24
N ILE A 65 8.18 -22.89 -10.69
CA ILE A 65 7.09 -22.09 -11.28
C ILE A 65 7.49 -20.61 -11.33
N LYS A 66 8.06 -20.09 -10.25
CA LYS A 66 8.53 -18.70 -10.17
C LYS A 66 9.56 -18.41 -11.26
N SER A 67 10.57 -19.28 -11.41
CA SER A 67 11.62 -19.14 -12.42
C SER A 67 11.06 -19.18 -13.85
N ALA A 68 10.09 -20.06 -14.12
CA ALA A 68 9.45 -20.14 -15.43
C ALA A 68 8.73 -18.82 -15.82
N TYR A 69 7.99 -18.22 -14.89
CA TYR A 69 7.31 -16.95 -15.16
C TYR A 69 8.28 -15.75 -15.25
N ILE A 70 9.40 -15.80 -14.53
CA ILE A 70 10.49 -14.82 -14.70
C ILE A 70 11.07 -14.91 -16.11
N GLU A 71 11.32 -16.11 -16.62
CA GLU A 71 11.86 -16.32 -17.97
C GLU A 71 10.86 -15.87 -19.05
N LEU A 72 9.59 -16.24 -18.92
CA LEU A 72 8.51 -15.73 -19.79
C LEU A 72 8.49 -14.21 -19.80
N SER A 73 8.59 -13.57 -18.64
CA SER A 73 8.56 -12.11 -18.54
C SER A 73 9.76 -11.45 -19.19
N LYS A 74 10.96 -12.03 -19.05
CA LYS A 74 12.16 -11.53 -19.74
C LYS A 74 12.00 -11.58 -21.25
N ASN A 75 11.49 -12.70 -21.77
CA ASN A 75 11.26 -12.85 -23.22
C ASN A 75 10.27 -11.81 -23.76
N GLU A 76 9.18 -11.52 -23.02
CA GLU A 76 8.24 -10.47 -23.41
C GLU A 76 8.89 -9.08 -23.37
N ILE A 77 9.67 -8.77 -22.33
CA ILE A 77 10.35 -7.46 -22.20
C ILE A 77 11.40 -7.24 -23.30
N GLU A 78 12.06 -8.31 -23.76
CA GLU A 78 13.06 -8.23 -24.84
C GLU A 78 12.43 -7.97 -26.23
N ASN A 79 11.13 -8.18 -26.39
CA ASN A 79 10.42 -7.89 -27.63
C ASN A 79 10.53 -6.39 -28.01
N GLU A 80 10.68 -6.11 -29.32
CA GLU A 80 10.79 -4.74 -29.86
C GLU A 80 9.54 -3.91 -29.60
N ASP A 81 8.37 -4.57 -29.56
CA ASP A 81 7.08 -3.91 -29.31
C ASP A 81 6.85 -3.62 -27.80
N PHE A 82 7.70 -4.15 -26.92
CA PHE A 82 7.59 -3.92 -25.47
C PHE A 82 8.28 -2.61 -25.07
N VAL A 83 7.48 -1.62 -24.71
CA VAL A 83 7.93 -0.27 -24.35
C VAL A 83 8.07 -0.13 -22.84
N VAL A 84 9.25 0.29 -22.38
CA VAL A 84 9.52 0.59 -20.97
C VAL A 84 9.93 2.05 -20.85
N HIS A 85 9.12 2.87 -20.19
CA HIS A 85 9.36 4.29 -20.00
C HIS A 85 10.37 4.56 -18.88
N GLY A 86 10.42 3.72 -17.85
CA GLY A 86 11.37 3.75 -16.75
C GLY A 86 12.80 3.34 -17.11
N ASN A 87 13.08 3.09 -18.38
CA ASN A 87 14.29 2.49 -18.95
C ASN A 87 14.48 1.00 -18.57
N LYS A 88 14.64 0.13 -19.57
CA LYS A 88 14.88 -1.31 -19.39
C LYS A 88 16.08 -1.61 -18.48
N SER A 89 17.11 -0.76 -18.46
CA SER A 89 18.29 -0.95 -17.59
C SER A 89 18.01 -0.76 -16.09
N ASN A 90 16.88 -0.14 -15.75
CA ASN A 90 16.47 0.08 -14.36
C ASN A 90 15.63 -1.08 -13.81
N LEU A 91 15.26 -2.07 -14.63
CA LEU A 91 14.50 -3.22 -14.18
C LEU A 91 15.34 -4.11 -13.28
N ASN A 92 14.87 -4.32 -12.05
CA ASN A 92 15.53 -5.18 -11.08
C ASN A 92 14.99 -6.61 -11.18
N PHE A 93 15.76 -7.48 -11.82
CA PHE A 93 15.42 -8.90 -11.96
C PHE A 93 15.91 -9.77 -10.78
N GLU A 94 16.57 -9.19 -9.77
CA GLU A 94 17.04 -9.92 -8.59
C GLU A 94 15.91 -10.14 -7.56
N GLU A 95 14.99 -9.19 -7.48
CA GLU A 95 13.85 -9.21 -6.55
C GLU A 95 12.53 -9.19 -7.34
N ILE A 96 12.19 -10.33 -7.94
CA ILE A 96 10.92 -10.54 -8.65
C ILE A 96 9.95 -11.28 -7.76
N ASN A 97 8.71 -10.82 -7.75
CA ASN A 97 7.60 -11.48 -7.06
C ASN A 97 6.57 -11.95 -8.10
N VAL A 98 6.11 -13.19 -7.91
CA VAL A 98 5.13 -13.82 -8.80
C VAL A 98 3.90 -14.15 -7.96
N VAL A 99 2.76 -13.62 -8.39
CA VAL A 99 1.48 -13.74 -7.70
C VAL A 99 0.49 -14.39 -8.64
N LYS A 100 -0.18 -15.44 -8.17
CA LYS A 100 -1.33 -16.01 -8.86
C LYS A 100 -2.62 -15.47 -8.27
N MET A 101 -3.63 -15.30 -9.12
CA MET A 101 -4.91 -14.74 -8.72
C MET A 101 -6.06 -15.44 -9.44
N ASN A 102 -7.15 -15.67 -8.71
CA ASN A 102 -8.38 -16.25 -9.28
C ASN A 102 -9.45 -15.16 -9.41
N LEU A 103 -9.77 -14.78 -10.64
CA LEU A 103 -10.71 -13.70 -10.96
C LEU A 103 -11.79 -14.24 -11.89
N ASP A 104 -13.04 -14.13 -11.45
CA ASP A 104 -14.22 -14.56 -12.20
C ASP A 104 -14.12 -16.01 -12.73
N GLY A 105 -13.49 -16.89 -11.94
CA GLY A 105 -13.30 -18.31 -12.27
C GLY A 105 -12.10 -18.61 -13.19
N SER A 106 -11.33 -17.59 -13.58
CA SER A 106 -10.10 -17.73 -14.37
C SER A 106 -8.87 -17.46 -13.52
N GLU A 107 -7.82 -18.28 -13.68
CA GLU A 107 -6.52 -18.03 -13.05
C GLU A 107 -5.66 -17.13 -13.92
N TYR A 108 -5.03 -16.14 -13.30
CA TYR A 108 -4.03 -15.27 -13.90
C TYR A 108 -2.75 -15.30 -13.07
N THR A 109 -1.62 -15.02 -13.72
CA THR A 109 -0.34 -14.86 -13.06
C THR A 109 0.20 -13.46 -13.34
N ALA A 110 0.50 -12.73 -12.26
CA ALA A 110 1.17 -11.45 -12.27
C ALA A 110 2.67 -11.63 -11.95
N VAL A 111 3.54 -11.01 -12.73
CA VAL A 111 4.99 -10.97 -12.49
C VAL A 111 5.42 -9.53 -12.29
N ASN A 112 5.83 -9.22 -11.07
CA ASN A 112 6.18 -7.88 -10.64
C ASN A 112 7.69 -7.69 -10.65
N ILE A 113 8.16 -6.69 -11.39
CA ILE A 113 9.56 -6.33 -11.55
C ILE A 113 9.71 -4.89 -11.09
N SER A 114 10.51 -4.67 -10.04
CA SER A 114 10.75 -3.32 -9.52
C SER A 114 11.58 -2.48 -10.49
N ILE A 115 11.34 -1.17 -10.51
CA ILE A 115 12.11 -0.21 -11.30
C ILE A 115 13.00 0.60 -10.35
N ALA A 116 14.33 0.46 -10.51
CA ALA A 116 15.36 1.14 -9.74
C ALA A 116 15.73 2.51 -10.31
N GLY A 117 16.81 3.14 -9.83
CA GLY A 117 17.27 4.43 -10.31
C GLY A 117 16.70 5.60 -9.51
N GLU A 118 16.15 6.61 -10.19
CA GLU A 118 15.53 7.79 -9.56
C GLU A 118 14.11 7.52 -9.03
N TYR A 119 13.57 6.35 -9.33
CA TYR A 119 12.21 5.97 -9.01
C TYR A 119 12.06 5.49 -7.56
N SER A 120 10.85 5.67 -7.04
CA SER A 120 10.41 5.12 -5.77
C SER A 120 10.46 3.58 -5.80
N THR A 121 10.68 2.93 -4.66
CA THR A 121 10.54 1.47 -4.50
C THR A 121 9.12 0.94 -4.77
N LEU A 122 8.12 1.82 -4.90
CA LEU A 122 6.77 1.42 -5.33
C LEU A 122 6.66 1.34 -6.87
N SER A 123 7.66 1.85 -7.60
CA SER A 123 7.66 1.85 -9.07
C SER A 123 7.99 0.45 -9.59
N ASN A 124 7.19 -0.01 -10.55
CA ASN A 124 7.27 -1.38 -11.01
C ASN A 124 6.68 -1.55 -12.42
N ILE A 125 7.08 -2.63 -13.08
CA ILE A 125 6.35 -3.24 -14.18
C ILE A 125 5.63 -4.46 -13.62
N ASN A 126 4.37 -4.64 -14.01
CA ASN A 126 3.65 -5.88 -13.73
C ASN A 126 3.12 -6.50 -15.02
N LEU A 127 3.63 -7.68 -15.36
CA LEU A 127 3.22 -8.45 -16.52
C LEU A 127 2.12 -9.43 -16.13
N LEU A 128 1.15 -9.63 -17.01
CA LEU A 128 0.01 -10.50 -16.77
C LEU A 128 -0.06 -11.63 -17.78
N PHE A 129 -0.21 -12.85 -17.27
CA PHE A 129 -0.37 -14.07 -18.05
C PHE A 129 -1.71 -14.74 -17.71
N ASN A 130 -2.36 -15.36 -18.69
CA ASN A 130 -3.56 -16.17 -18.46
C ASN A 130 -3.22 -17.58 -17.97
N ASN A 131 -4.24 -18.41 -17.77
CA ASN A 131 -4.12 -19.81 -17.37
C ASN A 131 -3.37 -20.71 -18.37
N ASN A 132 -3.22 -20.28 -19.62
CA ASN A 132 -2.44 -20.96 -20.66
C ASN A 132 -0.99 -20.43 -20.74
N ASN A 133 -0.58 -19.55 -19.82
CA ASN A 133 0.71 -18.84 -19.82
C ASN A 133 0.90 -17.90 -21.02
N GLU A 134 -0.19 -17.48 -21.67
CA GLU A 134 -0.13 -16.50 -22.74
C GLU A 134 -0.09 -15.10 -22.14
N PHE A 135 0.80 -14.26 -22.67
CA PHE A 135 0.90 -12.86 -22.28
C PHE A 135 -0.35 -12.09 -22.69
N ILE A 136 -0.96 -11.39 -21.73
CA ILE A 136 -2.18 -10.60 -21.95
C ILE A 136 -1.84 -9.10 -22.09
N GLY A 137 -0.82 -8.66 -21.36
CA GLY A 137 -0.42 -7.26 -21.29
C GLY A 137 0.33 -6.95 -20.00
N TYR A 138 0.66 -5.67 -19.83
CA TYR A 138 1.39 -5.19 -18.67
C TYR A 138 0.98 -3.78 -18.27
N THR A 139 1.24 -3.47 -17.01
CA THR A 139 1.23 -2.11 -16.48
C THR A 139 2.64 -1.69 -16.10
N GLU A 140 2.95 -0.42 -16.30
CA GLU A 140 4.16 0.22 -15.77
C GLU A 140 3.74 1.40 -14.91
N THR A 141 4.17 1.42 -13.66
CA THR A 141 3.93 2.52 -12.71
C THR A 141 5.27 3.15 -12.37
N LEU A 142 5.44 4.42 -12.73
CA LEU A 142 6.61 5.23 -12.40
C LEU A 142 6.22 6.24 -11.32
N ILE A 143 6.90 6.19 -10.18
CA ILE A 143 6.68 7.12 -9.07
C ILE A 143 7.99 7.82 -8.78
N TYR A 144 8.03 9.13 -8.96
CA TYR A 144 9.27 9.92 -8.87
C TYR A 144 9.01 11.30 -8.26
N ASN A 145 10.09 12.03 -7.98
CA ASN A 145 10.01 13.38 -7.43
C ASN A 145 9.75 14.38 -8.55
N ASN A 146 8.75 15.25 -8.39
CA ASN A 146 8.71 16.48 -9.15
C ASN A 146 9.66 17.51 -8.51
N PRO A 147 10.79 17.86 -9.15
CA PRO A 147 11.81 18.71 -8.54
C PRO A 147 11.34 20.17 -8.30
N LYS A 148 10.23 20.60 -8.93
CA LYS A 148 9.69 21.95 -8.76
C LYS A 148 8.81 22.08 -7.52
N THR A 149 8.07 21.03 -7.19
CA THR A 149 7.05 21.04 -6.13
C THR A 149 7.47 20.17 -4.93
N ASN A 150 8.50 19.34 -5.10
CA ASN A 150 8.94 18.31 -4.16
C ASN A 150 7.79 17.38 -3.75
N LYS A 151 6.97 16.99 -4.73
CA LYS A 151 5.81 16.09 -4.59
C LYS A 151 6.06 14.80 -5.34
N PHE A 152 5.36 13.74 -4.95
CA PHE A 152 5.30 12.55 -5.80
C PHE A 152 4.54 12.85 -7.09
N GLN A 153 5.15 12.44 -8.19
CA GLN A 153 4.55 12.33 -9.50
C GLN A 153 4.38 10.85 -9.82
N ILE A 154 3.20 10.48 -10.34
CA ILE A 154 2.83 9.12 -10.68
C ILE A 154 2.45 9.10 -12.16
N ASP A 155 3.19 8.32 -12.94
CA ASP A 155 2.82 7.99 -14.31
C ASP A 155 2.43 6.52 -14.36
N ASN A 156 1.24 6.24 -14.89
CA ASN A 156 0.76 4.88 -15.10
C ASN A 156 0.62 4.64 -16.60
N TYR A 157 1.25 3.58 -17.08
CA TYR A 157 1.18 3.13 -18.46
C TYR A 157 0.54 1.75 -18.53
N GLN A 158 -0.18 1.50 -19.61
CA GLN A 158 -0.67 0.17 -19.97
C GLN A 158 -0.21 -0.12 -21.39
N ASN A 159 0.49 -1.23 -21.58
CA ASN A 159 1.03 -1.63 -22.88
C ASN A 159 1.81 -0.48 -23.57
N GLY A 160 2.61 0.26 -22.78
CA GLY A 160 3.39 1.41 -23.26
C GLY A 160 2.61 2.70 -23.48
N ILE A 161 1.28 2.71 -23.30
CA ILE A 161 0.42 3.89 -23.47
C ILE A 161 0.17 4.55 -22.11
N LEU A 162 0.44 5.86 -22.01
CA LEU A 162 0.17 6.64 -20.80
C LEU A 162 -1.33 6.69 -20.52
N LEU A 163 -1.74 6.18 -19.37
CA LEU A 163 -3.12 6.22 -18.86
C LEU A 163 -3.34 7.39 -17.91
N GLU A 164 -2.37 7.65 -17.05
CA GLU A 164 -2.47 8.66 -16.00
C GLU A 164 -1.15 9.37 -15.81
N HIS A 165 -1.24 10.68 -15.62
CA HIS A 165 -0.18 11.53 -15.14
C HIS A 165 -0.71 12.34 -13.96
N LYS A 166 -0.19 12.10 -12.76
CA LYS A 166 -0.75 12.66 -11.52
C LYS A 166 0.34 13.18 -10.60
N GLU A 167 0.22 14.46 -10.23
CA GLU A 167 0.94 14.99 -9.06
C GLU A 167 0.10 14.76 -7.81
N THR A 168 0.71 14.17 -6.78
CA THR A 168 0.05 13.96 -5.50
C THR A 168 0.15 15.20 -4.61
N SER A 169 -0.70 15.29 -3.59
CA SER A 169 -0.54 16.30 -2.53
C SER A 169 0.61 15.99 -1.55
N ILE A 170 1.26 14.83 -1.68
CA ILE A 170 2.21 14.25 -0.71
C ILE A 170 3.62 14.73 -1.02
N ASP A 171 4.30 15.24 0.00
CA ASP A 171 5.71 15.60 -0.10
C ASP A 171 6.54 14.36 -0.43
N PHE A 172 7.47 14.50 -1.38
CA PHE A 172 8.36 13.41 -1.76
C PHE A 172 9.19 12.95 -0.56
N MET A 173 9.36 11.64 -0.42
CA MET A 173 10.10 10.99 0.67
C MET A 173 11.01 9.90 0.10
N SER A 174 12.06 9.58 0.86
CA SER A 174 13.03 8.59 0.43
C SER A 174 12.47 7.17 0.40
N ASN A 175 13.16 6.31 -0.35
CA ASN A 175 12.83 4.89 -0.45
C ASN A 175 12.85 4.16 0.91
N GLU A 176 13.70 4.59 1.84
CA GLU A 176 13.75 4.07 3.21
C GLU A 176 12.47 4.41 3.97
N LYS A 177 11.97 5.64 3.82
CA LYS A 177 10.71 6.09 4.43
C LYS A 177 9.50 5.36 3.85
N ILE A 178 9.51 5.10 2.54
CA ILE A 178 8.47 4.30 1.90
C ILE A 178 8.46 2.88 2.45
N LYS A 179 9.63 2.23 2.57
CA LYS A 179 9.75 0.89 3.18
C LYS A 179 9.29 0.87 4.63
N GLU A 180 9.62 1.89 5.42
CA GLU A 180 9.12 2.08 6.78
C GLU A 180 7.59 2.13 6.80
N GLY A 181 6.98 2.94 5.92
CA GLY A 181 5.53 3.03 5.80
C GLY A 181 4.88 1.71 5.38
N ILE A 182 5.43 0.99 4.39
CA ILE A 182 4.94 -0.34 3.99
C ILE A 182 4.95 -1.28 5.21
N GLN A 183 6.06 -1.33 5.95
CA GLN A 183 6.17 -2.19 7.13
C GLN A 183 5.16 -1.80 8.23
N GLY A 184 4.97 -0.50 8.48
CA GLY A 184 3.94 -0.01 9.41
C GLY A 184 2.53 -0.46 9.00
N LEU A 185 2.21 -0.45 7.70
CA LEU A 185 0.93 -0.96 7.19
C LEU A 185 0.75 -2.46 7.45
N LYS A 186 1.82 -3.27 7.33
CA LYS A 186 1.78 -4.70 7.67
C LYS A 186 1.50 -4.93 9.16
N GLU A 187 2.10 -4.12 10.02
CA GLU A 187 1.92 -4.21 11.46
C GLU A 187 0.48 -3.87 11.88
N ILE A 188 -0.15 -2.88 11.22
CA ILE A 188 -1.56 -2.53 11.46
C ILE A 188 -2.49 -3.71 11.19
N LYS A 189 -2.26 -4.48 10.11
CA LYS A 189 -3.05 -5.69 9.80
C LYS A 189 -2.97 -6.74 10.92
N ASN A 190 -1.82 -6.88 11.55
CA ASN A 190 -1.59 -7.88 12.60
C ASN A 190 -2.16 -7.48 13.96
N GLN A 191 -2.70 -6.26 14.09
CA GLN A 191 -3.34 -5.80 15.31
C GLN A 191 -4.83 -6.15 15.32
N THR A 192 -5.27 -6.84 16.37
CA THR A 192 -6.69 -7.12 16.61
C THR A 192 -7.35 -5.89 17.23
N TYR A 193 -8.01 -5.08 16.42
CA TYR A 193 -8.84 -3.99 16.91
C TYR A 193 -10.20 -4.53 17.38
N THR A 194 -10.48 -4.46 18.69
CA THR A 194 -11.78 -4.86 19.25
C THR A 194 -12.81 -3.78 18.98
N ARG A 195 -13.89 -4.12 18.25
CA ARG A 195 -14.98 -3.22 17.83
C ARG A 195 -15.44 -2.29 18.96
N SER A 196 -14.91 -1.08 18.98
CA SER A 196 -15.18 -0.02 19.95
C SER A 196 -14.75 1.33 19.37
N VAL A 197 -15.39 2.43 19.77
CA VAL A 197 -15.04 3.78 19.27
C VAL A 197 -13.55 4.12 19.49
N GLY A 198 -12.96 3.62 20.59
CA GLY A 198 -11.52 3.79 20.86
C GLY A 198 -10.62 3.01 19.89
N SER A 199 -11.08 1.84 19.41
CA SER A 199 -10.33 1.03 18.45
C SER A 199 -10.29 1.65 17.05
N THR A 200 -11.38 2.29 16.60
CA THR A 200 -11.43 2.99 15.31
C THR A 200 -10.49 4.20 15.31
N VAL A 201 -10.48 4.98 16.40
CA VAL A 201 -9.55 6.11 16.57
C VAL A 201 -8.10 5.63 16.60
N ALA A 202 -7.80 4.52 17.26
CA ALA A 202 -6.45 3.95 17.29
C ALA A 202 -5.99 3.47 15.90
N CYS A 203 -6.86 2.81 15.14
CA CYS A 203 -6.58 2.32 13.79
C CYS A 203 -6.32 3.50 12.82
N LEU A 204 -7.18 4.52 12.86
CA LEU A 204 -6.99 5.75 12.07
C LEU A 204 -5.74 6.53 12.52
N GLY A 205 -5.44 6.51 13.82
CA GLY A 205 -4.20 7.08 14.38
C GLY A 205 -2.94 6.39 13.86
N ALA A 206 -2.98 5.06 13.70
CA ALA A 206 -1.87 4.29 13.14
C ALA A 206 -1.65 4.57 11.64
N LEU A 207 -2.68 5.03 10.93
CA LEU A 207 -2.61 5.51 9.55
C LEU A 207 -2.14 6.98 9.44
N LEU A 208 -1.74 7.63 10.52
CA LEU A 208 -1.16 8.98 10.44
C LEU A 208 0.31 8.94 10.01
N GLY A 209 0.82 10.09 9.55
CA GLY A 209 2.21 10.26 9.17
C GLY A 209 2.61 9.42 7.95
N ILE A 210 3.73 8.70 8.07
CA ILE A 210 4.34 7.95 6.97
C ILE A 210 3.44 6.83 6.44
N ASN A 211 2.74 6.13 7.32
CA ASN A 211 1.85 5.02 6.96
C ASN A 211 0.70 5.52 6.07
N GLY A 212 0.07 6.63 6.45
CA GLY A 212 -1.02 7.24 5.67
C GLY A 212 -0.56 7.80 4.34
N ALA A 213 0.63 8.41 4.31
CA ALA A 213 1.21 8.92 3.07
C ALA A 213 1.50 7.77 2.08
N VAL A 214 2.15 6.70 2.54
CA VAL A 214 2.42 5.52 1.70
C VAL A 214 1.12 4.84 1.27
N ALA A 215 0.14 4.70 2.17
CA ALA A 215 -1.18 4.18 1.84
C ALA A 215 -1.85 5.02 0.73
N TYR A 216 -1.82 6.34 0.83
CA TYR A 216 -2.41 7.22 -0.18
C TYR A 216 -1.70 7.08 -1.54
N ILE A 217 -0.36 6.96 -1.56
CA ILE A 217 0.39 6.73 -2.81
C ILE A 217 -0.07 5.41 -3.43
N ILE A 218 -0.07 4.31 -2.65
CA ILE A 218 -0.52 2.98 -3.10
C ILE A 218 -1.96 3.00 -3.62
N ALA A 219 -2.88 3.67 -2.93
CA ALA A 219 -4.27 3.77 -3.37
C ALA A 219 -4.43 4.55 -4.67
N GLY A 220 -3.48 5.45 -4.97
CA GLY A 220 -3.45 6.26 -6.17
C GLY A 220 -2.82 5.59 -7.38
N THR A 221 -2.05 4.49 -7.22
CA THR A 221 -1.35 3.87 -8.36
C THR A 221 -2.27 3.06 -9.27
N CYS A 222 -3.35 2.46 -8.73
CA CYS A 222 -4.18 1.52 -9.50
C CYS A 222 -5.56 2.04 -9.89
N THR A 223 -5.95 3.25 -9.48
CA THR A 223 -7.30 3.79 -9.72
C THR A 223 -7.64 3.89 -11.22
N THR A 224 -6.70 4.41 -12.02
CA THR A 224 -6.93 4.60 -13.46
C THR A 224 -6.89 3.28 -14.21
N ALA A 225 -5.98 2.37 -13.84
CA ALA A 225 -5.93 1.02 -14.39
C ALA A 225 -7.23 0.22 -14.14
N CYS A 226 -7.91 0.48 -13.03
CA CYS A 226 -9.18 -0.18 -12.68
C CYS A 226 -10.42 0.45 -13.33
N SER A 227 -10.31 1.65 -13.88
CA SER A 227 -11.42 2.37 -14.51
C SER A 227 -11.32 2.46 -16.05
N ALA A 228 -10.19 2.07 -16.64
CA ALA A 228 -9.96 2.14 -18.09
C ALA A 228 -10.60 0.97 -18.88
N ALA A 229 -11.55 1.28 -19.77
CA ALA A 229 -12.11 0.35 -20.77
C ALA A 229 -11.22 0.27 -22.04
N PRO A 230 -11.18 -0.86 -22.80
CA PRO A 230 -12.05 -2.05 -22.73
C PRO A 230 -11.52 -3.21 -21.88
N VAL A 231 -10.50 -3.01 -21.04
CA VAL A 231 -9.83 -4.09 -20.31
C VAL A 231 -9.84 -3.83 -18.80
N THR A 232 -11.04 -3.73 -18.21
CA THR A 232 -11.19 -3.27 -16.82
C THR A 232 -10.93 -4.32 -15.75
N GLY A 233 -10.93 -5.62 -16.09
CA GLY A 233 -10.69 -6.69 -15.10
C GLY A 233 -9.20 -7.08 -14.98
N ALA A 234 -8.62 -7.52 -16.09
CA ALA A 234 -7.27 -8.10 -16.12
C ALA A 234 -6.18 -7.08 -15.80
N VAL A 235 -6.28 -5.84 -16.29
CA VAL A 235 -5.25 -4.81 -16.07
C VAL A 235 -5.33 -4.22 -14.67
N CYS A 236 -6.55 -4.01 -14.15
CA CYS A 236 -6.76 -3.68 -12.74
C CYS A 236 -6.11 -4.72 -11.83
N ALA A 237 -6.38 -5.99 -12.13
CA ALA A 237 -5.80 -7.12 -11.46
C ALA A 237 -4.28 -7.17 -11.59
N ALA A 238 -3.71 -6.82 -12.75
CA ALA A 238 -2.27 -6.66 -12.90
C ALA A 238 -1.75 -5.55 -11.97
N CYS A 239 -2.29 -4.34 -12.01
CA CYS A 239 -1.79 -3.27 -11.12
C CYS A 239 -1.85 -3.69 -9.64
N ILE A 240 -2.98 -4.24 -9.21
CA ILE A 240 -3.19 -4.67 -7.83
C ILE A 240 -2.30 -5.86 -7.47
N GLY A 241 -2.13 -6.80 -8.39
CA GLY A 241 -1.18 -7.90 -8.27
C GLY A 241 0.24 -7.41 -8.06
N GLY A 242 0.65 -6.36 -8.78
CA GLY A 242 1.94 -5.71 -8.59
C GLY A 242 2.10 -5.10 -7.20
N ILE A 243 1.08 -4.40 -6.72
CA ILE A 243 1.06 -3.85 -5.34
C ILE A 243 1.08 -4.97 -4.29
N CYS A 244 0.35 -6.05 -4.51
CA CYS A 244 0.41 -7.23 -3.64
C CYS A 244 1.83 -7.82 -3.63
N ALA A 245 2.43 -7.94 -4.81
CA ALA A 245 3.75 -8.54 -5.01
C ALA A 245 4.87 -7.73 -4.35
N ILE A 246 4.81 -6.39 -4.28
CA ILE A 246 5.77 -5.59 -3.50
C ILE A 246 5.53 -5.65 -1.97
N GLY A 247 4.61 -6.51 -1.52
CA GLY A 247 4.25 -6.67 -0.11
C GLY A 247 3.42 -5.51 0.44
N ALA A 248 2.87 -4.66 -0.44
CA ALA A 248 1.93 -3.62 -0.07
C ALA A 248 0.47 -4.13 -0.07
N GLY A 249 0.25 -5.43 -0.30
CA GLY A 249 -1.06 -6.09 -0.30
C GLY A 249 -1.73 -6.28 1.07
N ASP A 250 -1.12 -5.83 2.17
CA ASP A 250 -1.70 -5.86 3.53
C ASP A 250 -2.83 -4.83 3.76
N ILE A 251 -3.51 -4.49 2.67
CA ILE A 251 -4.61 -3.54 2.51
C ILE A 251 -5.83 -3.92 3.34
N ALA A 252 -6.03 -5.22 3.60
CA ALA A 252 -7.12 -5.70 4.43
C ALA A 252 -7.13 -5.05 5.83
N GLY A 253 -5.94 -4.77 6.41
CA GLY A 253 -5.81 -4.07 7.68
C GLY A 253 -6.27 -2.61 7.59
N ILE A 254 -5.96 -1.94 6.49
CA ILE A 254 -6.40 -0.56 6.19
C ILE A 254 -7.92 -0.52 6.04
N VAL A 255 -8.50 -1.42 5.25
CA VAL A 255 -9.96 -1.53 5.06
C VAL A 255 -10.68 -1.84 6.38
N ALA A 256 -10.09 -2.65 7.25
CA ALA A 256 -10.65 -2.94 8.57
C ALA A 256 -10.76 -1.69 9.45
N CYS A 257 -9.84 -0.72 9.34
CA CYS A 257 -9.94 0.56 10.05
C CYS A 257 -11.23 1.32 9.71
N PHE A 258 -11.79 1.15 8.51
CA PHE A 258 -12.99 1.86 8.05
C PHE A 258 -14.30 1.08 8.28
N LYS A 259 -14.22 -0.23 8.55
CA LYS A 259 -15.39 -1.09 8.84
C LYS A 259 -15.67 -1.25 10.36
N SER A 260 -14.80 -0.68 11.20
CA SER A 260 -14.78 -0.84 12.66
C SER A 260 -15.68 0.14 13.40
#